data_AF-A0A9X4SDP8-F1
#
_entry.id   AF-A0A9X4SDP8-F1
#
_cell.length_a   1.000
_cell.length_b   1.000
_cell.length_c   1.000
_cell.angle_alpha   90.00
_cell.angle_beta   90.00
_cell.angle_gamma   90.00
#
_symmetry.space_group_name_H-M   'P 1'
#
loop_
_entity.id
_entity.type
_entity.pdbx_description
1 polymer ?
#
loop_
_entity_poly.entity_id
_entity_poly.type
_entity_poly.pdbx_seq_one_letter_code
_entity_poly.pdbx_strand_id
1 'polypeptide(L)'
;MNPIQYQGQSLRCREDESLLDAFVRTGVAIDFSCKSGVCRRCLVKVLDGAAPAEAARSLPTHLQSAGYVLACQCKPSGPLSLAPKSPADMLTQCMLVRREHRPDGSSVLGFEAATELAFTVGQSAQLFDGPFSSPVTVRLTGRDEAQGLIQAEVAHDVLPQAAFSDDALFGADFQLRGPFPLEPEDEALLPEPDLALWQLLEHGRLVRRVLEAFYQKVYADPLLQPFFERVSMERVIGKQYSFLMQCMTGDNVYIGERPKNAHHWMVIPDTLFEHRQRLMAQAQREQGLTPEQMAGWSRFEEHFRADIVKHAPWPRRMGDQIIETERYDSVTLDEGTVCDHCGAEIAAGSTVRFHLRLGQVGCPSCERG
;
A
#
# COMPACT_ATOMS: atom_id res chain seq x y z
N MET A 1 15.44 -28.82 1.92
CA MET A 1 14.59 -27.99 1.03
C MET A 1 13.89 -26.92 1.86
N ASN A 2 14.17 -25.66 1.57
CA ASN A 2 13.76 -24.51 2.36
C ASN A 2 12.44 -23.92 1.84
N PRO A 3 11.41 -23.74 2.69
CA PRO A 3 10.12 -23.22 2.25
C PRO A 3 10.20 -21.71 2.02
N ILE A 4 9.64 -21.25 0.90
CA ILE A 4 9.62 -19.84 0.52
C ILE A 4 8.18 -19.41 0.29
N GLN A 5 7.81 -18.28 0.87
CA GLN A 5 6.55 -17.59 0.59
C GLN A 5 6.84 -16.35 -0.25
N TYR A 6 6.18 -16.20 -1.41
CA TYR A 6 6.33 -15.04 -2.28
C TYR A 6 5.04 -14.77 -3.05
N GLN A 7 4.53 -13.53 -3.00
CA GLN A 7 3.26 -13.14 -3.65
C GLN A 7 2.10 -14.11 -3.36
N GLY A 8 2.03 -14.63 -2.13
CA GLY A 8 1.02 -15.59 -1.72
C GLY A 8 1.19 -17.03 -2.21
N GLN A 9 2.25 -17.28 -2.98
CA GLN A 9 2.61 -18.62 -3.44
C GLN A 9 3.62 -19.25 -2.48
N SER A 10 3.42 -20.53 -2.20
CA SER A 10 4.37 -21.35 -1.45
C SER A 10 5.19 -22.20 -2.42
N LEU A 11 6.51 -22.08 -2.37
CA LEU A 11 7.43 -22.93 -3.11
C LEU A 11 8.54 -23.48 -2.19
N ARG A 12 9.35 -24.37 -2.74
CA ARG A 12 10.52 -24.93 -2.04
C ARG A 12 11.78 -24.65 -2.82
N CYS A 13 12.78 -24.10 -2.14
CA CYS A 13 14.14 -23.97 -2.62
C CYS A 13 14.95 -25.22 -2.24
N ARG A 14 15.67 -25.80 -3.19
CA ARG A 14 16.59 -26.92 -2.95
C ARG A 14 17.83 -26.45 -2.22
N GLU A 15 18.58 -27.40 -1.66
CA GLU A 15 19.93 -27.09 -1.15
C GLU A 15 20.80 -26.60 -2.30
N ASP A 16 21.62 -25.58 -2.03
CA ASP A 16 22.48 -24.87 -2.99
C ASP A 16 21.80 -24.17 -4.18
N GLU A 17 20.47 -24.22 -4.28
CA GLU A 17 19.68 -23.51 -5.29
C GLU A 17 19.50 -22.04 -4.91
N SER A 18 19.59 -21.15 -5.90
CA SER A 18 19.28 -19.73 -5.70
C SER A 18 17.77 -19.51 -5.65
N LEU A 19 17.30 -18.48 -4.94
CA LEU A 19 15.89 -18.08 -4.98
C LEU A 19 15.40 -17.84 -6.41
N LEU A 20 16.24 -17.26 -7.28
CA LEU A 20 15.90 -17.03 -8.67
C LEU A 20 15.67 -18.35 -9.42
N ASP A 21 16.56 -19.33 -9.27
CA ASP A 21 16.40 -20.61 -9.97
C ASP A 21 15.19 -21.38 -9.44
N ALA A 22 14.90 -21.27 -8.13
CA ALA A 22 13.67 -21.81 -7.56
C ALA A 22 12.42 -21.17 -8.19
N PHE A 23 12.38 -19.83 -8.31
CA PHE A 23 11.26 -19.12 -8.95
C PHE A 23 11.07 -19.52 -10.41
N VAL A 24 12.15 -19.55 -11.21
CA VAL A 24 12.09 -19.96 -12.62
C VAL A 24 11.62 -21.40 -12.75
N ARG A 25 12.13 -22.32 -11.92
CA ARG A 25 11.73 -23.73 -11.94
C ARG A 25 10.26 -23.94 -11.58
N THR A 26 9.70 -23.12 -10.70
CA THR A 26 8.30 -23.24 -10.27
C THR A 26 7.34 -22.34 -11.03
N GLY A 27 7.82 -21.56 -12.01
CA GLY A 27 6.99 -20.66 -12.80
C GLY A 27 6.51 -19.41 -12.05
N VAL A 28 7.18 -19.05 -10.94
CA VAL A 28 6.90 -17.82 -10.20
C VAL A 28 7.51 -16.64 -10.95
N ALA A 29 6.69 -15.63 -11.25
CA ALA A 29 7.12 -14.45 -11.98
C ALA A 29 8.10 -13.60 -11.15
N ILE A 30 9.25 -13.29 -11.74
CA ILE A 30 10.26 -12.39 -11.19
C ILE A 30 11.05 -11.74 -12.33
N ASP A 31 11.41 -10.46 -12.18
CA ASP A 31 12.31 -9.79 -13.11
C ASP A 31 13.75 -10.30 -12.94
N PHE A 32 14.41 -10.71 -14.02
CA PHE A 32 15.85 -10.99 -13.99
C PHE A 32 16.50 -10.82 -15.37
N SER A 33 17.83 -10.76 -15.40
CA SER A 33 18.60 -10.73 -16.65
C SER A 33 19.97 -11.41 -16.50
N CYS A 34 20.85 -10.88 -15.63
CA CYS A 34 22.26 -11.29 -15.63
C CYS A 34 22.61 -12.57 -14.86
N LYS A 35 21.81 -12.95 -13.85
CA LYS A 35 22.13 -13.97 -12.81
C LYS A 35 23.45 -13.78 -12.03
N SER A 36 24.30 -12.81 -12.36
CA SER A 36 25.59 -12.53 -11.72
C SER A 36 25.53 -11.46 -10.63
N GLY A 37 24.34 -10.95 -10.32
CA GLY A 37 24.14 -9.95 -9.27
C GLY A 37 24.45 -8.50 -9.66
N VAL A 38 24.76 -8.22 -10.93
CA VAL A 38 25.12 -6.85 -11.38
C VAL A 38 23.91 -6.01 -11.82
N CYS A 39 22.91 -6.62 -12.47
CA CYS A 39 21.79 -5.87 -13.07
C CYS A 39 20.73 -5.43 -12.06
N ARG A 40 20.73 -6.01 -10.84
CA ARG A 40 19.77 -5.77 -9.75
C ARG A 40 18.28 -5.94 -10.09
N ARG A 41 17.94 -6.51 -11.25
CA ARG A 41 16.53 -6.75 -11.64
C ARG A 41 15.81 -7.74 -10.72
N CYS A 42 16.51 -8.74 -10.20
CA CYS A 42 15.96 -9.81 -9.34
C CYS A 42 15.85 -9.42 -7.86
N LEU A 43 15.66 -8.14 -7.58
CA LEU A 43 15.48 -7.65 -6.21
C LEU A 43 14.19 -8.19 -5.60
N VAL A 44 14.30 -8.71 -4.38
CA VAL A 44 13.17 -9.08 -3.53
C VAL A 44 13.41 -8.58 -2.12
N LYS A 45 12.33 -8.25 -1.41
CA LYS A 45 12.39 -7.79 -0.03
C LYS A 45 12.14 -8.96 0.91
N VAL A 46 13.01 -9.15 1.90
CA VAL A 46 12.80 -10.14 2.96
C VAL A 46 11.83 -9.54 3.98
N LEU A 47 10.70 -10.20 4.18
CA LEU A 47 9.68 -9.84 5.18
C LEU A 47 9.92 -10.58 6.50
N ASP A 48 10.30 -11.85 6.41
CA ASP A 48 10.57 -12.72 7.55
C ASP A 48 11.63 -13.77 7.20
N GLY A 49 12.40 -14.19 8.20
CA GLY A 49 13.55 -15.09 8.08
C GLY A 49 14.88 -14.38 7.81
N ALA A 50 15.97 -15.15 7.76
CA ALA A 50 17.33 -14.64 7.60
C ALA A 50 17.92 -15.05 6.25
N ALA A 51 18.05 -14.09 5.34
CA ALA A 51 18.75 -14.30 4.08
C ALA A 51 20.28 -14.16 4.28
N PRO A 52 21.10 -14.88 3.49
CA PRO A 52 22.56 -14.74 3.54
C PRO A 52 23.00 -13.31 3.24
N ALA A 53 23.96 -12.78 4.01
CA ALA A 53 24.46 -11.42 3.86
C ALA A 53 25.09 -11.17 2.48
N GLU A 54 25.67 -12.21 1.87
CA GLU A 54 26.24 -12.19 0.54
C GLU A 54 25.21 -11.78 -0.53
N ALA A 55 23.93 -12.09 -0.31
CA ALA A 55 22.86 -11.79 -1.25
C ALA A 55 22.52 -10.29 -1.33
N ALA A 56 22.88 -9.51 -0.30
CA ALA A 56 22.67 -8.06 -0.24
C ALA A 56 23.96 -7.25 -0.46
N ARG A 57 25.13 -7.89 -0.44
CA ARG A 57 26.44 -7.23 -0.33
C ARG A 57 26.73 -6.16 -1.41
N SER A 58 26.24 -6.35 -2.62
CA SER A 58 26.47 -5.43 -3.75
C SER A 58 25.38 -4.35 -3.90
N LEU A 59 24.39 -4.34 -3.00
CA LEU A 59 23.31 -3.35 -2.99
C LEU A 59 23.75 -2.07 -2.29
N PRO A 60 23.21 -0.90 -2.69
CA PRO A 60 23.32 0.33 -1.91
C PRO A 60 22.80 0.16 -0.47
N THR A 61 23.35 0.92 0.47
CA THR A 61 23.01 0.83 1.91
C THR A 61 21.52 0.99 2.18
N HIS A 62 20.81 1.88 1.47
CA HIS A 62 19.38 2.06 1.67
C HIS A 62 18.56 0.80 1.35
N LEU A 63 18.94 0.04 0.30
CA LEU A 63 18.29 -1.22 -0.04
C LEU A 63 18.64 -2.33 0.97
N GLN A 64 19.89 -2.38 1.43
CA GLN A 64 20.28 -3.32 2.48
C GLN A 64 19.48 -3.08 3.77
N SER A 65 19.41 -1.84 4.23
CA SER A 65 18.65 -1.44 5.42
C SER A 65 17.15 -1.67 5.26
N ALA A 66 16.62 -1.56 4.04
CA ALA A 66 15.24 -1.89 3.73
C ALA A 66 14.98 -3.41 3.57
N GLY A 67 15.96 -4.28 3.81
CA GLY A 67 15.80 -5.73 3.80
C GLY A 67 15.79 -6.35 2.39
N TYR A 68 16.36 -5.68 1.40
CA TYR A 68 16.44 -6.21 0.04
C TYR A 68 17.62 -7.16 -0.17
N VAL A 69 17.38 -8.18 -0.99
CA VAL A 69 18.40 -9.12 -1.46
C VAL A 69 18.27 -9.39 -2.95
N LEU A 70 19.36 -9.84 -3.57
CA LEU A 70 19.37 -10.32 -4.95
C LEU A 70 18.96 -11.79 -4.97
N ALA A 71 17.79 -12.11 -5.54
CA ALA A 71 17.32 -13.50 -5.62
C ALA A 71 18.32 -14.45 -6.33
N CYS A 72 19.09 -13.96 -7.31
CA CYS A 72 20.11 -14.76 -7.99
C CYS A 72 21.34 -15.08 -7.15
N GLN A 73 21.60 -14.31 -6.09
CA GLN A 73 22.73 -14.52 -5.17
C GLN A 73 22.27 -15.09 -3.81
N CYS A 74 20.96 -15.22 -3.61
CA CYS A 74 20.38 -15.69 -2.36
C CYS A 74 20.19 -17.21 -2.41
N LYS A 75 21.02 -17.94 -1.65
CA LYS A 75 20.84 -19.36 -1.37
C LYS A 75 20.34 -19.50 0.07
N PRO A 76 19.01 -19.61 0.29
CA PRO A 76 18.45 -19.60 1.63
C PRO A 76 18.96 -20.81 2.42
N SER A 77 19.30 -20.61 3.70
CA SER A 77 19.63 -21.69 4.65
C SER A 77 18.43 -22.13 5.49
N GLY A 78 17.30 -21.43 5.38
CA GLY A 78 16.07 -21.67 6.14
C GLY A 78 14.84 -21.06 5.48
N PRO A 79 13.68 -21.06 6.16
CA PRO A 79 12.44 -20.49 5.65
C PRO A 79 12.59 -18.98 5.38
N LEU A 80 12.01 -18.49 4.28
CA LEU A 80 11.91 -17.05 4.00
C LEU A 80 10.49 -16.66 3.57
N SER A 81 10.05 -15.49 4.03
CA SER A 81 8.90 -14.78 3.48
C SER A 81 9.40 -13.57 2.71
N LEU A 82 8.94 -13.41 1.46
CA LEU A 82 9.47 -12.46 0.51
C LEU A 82 8.35 -11.62 -0.11
N ALA A 83 8.66 -10.35 -0.41
CA ALA A 83 7.82 -9.43 -1.16
C ALA A 83 8.49 -9.00 -2.48
N PRO A 84 7.69 -8.62 -3.50
CA PRO A 84 8.21 -7.93 -4.67
C PRO A 84 8.86 -6.60 -4.27
N LYS A 85 9.73 -6.07 -5.13
CA LYS A 85 10.27 -4.72 -4.96
C LYS A 85 9.15 -3.69 -4.99
N SER A 86 9.18 -2.77 -4.02
CA SER A 86 8.22 -1.67 -3.92
C SER A 86 8.78 -0.44 -4.64
N PRO A 87 7.98 0.25 -5.49
CA PRO A 87 8.39 1.53 -6.06
C PRO A 87 8.79 2.58 -5.01
N ALA A 88 8.28 2.46 -3.78
CA ALA A 88 8.65 3.34 -2.67
C ALA A 88 10.12 3.17 -2.21
N ASP A 89 10.70 1.99 -2.42
CA ASP A 89 12.07 1.69 -2.00
C ASP A 89 13.06 1.81 -3.17
N MET A 90 12.57 1.95 -4.41
CA MET A 90 13.40 2.03 -5.62
C MET A 90 13.70 3.49 -5.97
N LEU A 91 14.99 3.79 -6.10
CA LEU A 91 15.48 5.13 -6.43
C LEU A 91 16.12 5.11 -7.82
N THR A 92 15.64 5.96 -8.71
CA THR A 92 16.18 6.14 -10.06
C THR A 92 16.92 7.46 -10.12
N GLN A 93 18.21 7.44 -10.49
CA GLN A 93 18.96 8.66 -10.74
C GLN A 93 18.45 9.31 -12.02
N CYS A 94 18.23 10.61 -11.99
CA CYS A 94 17.70 11.38 -13.09
C CYS A 94 18.49 12.69 -13.25
N MET A 95 18.51 13.20 -14.47
CA MET A 95 19.14 14.47 -14.83
C MET A 95 18.10 15.38 -15.48
N LEU A 96 17.94 16.59 -14.97
CA LEU A 96 17.02 17.57 -15.54
C LEU A 96 17.57 18.13 -16.86
N VAL A 97 16.75 18.07 -17.91
CA VAL A 97 17.11 18.55 -19.26
C VAL A 97 16.37 19.82 -19.62
N ARG A 98 15.08 19.93 -19.25
CA ARG A 98 14.30 21.14 -19.53
C ARG A 98 13.23 21.39 -18.50
N ARG A 99 12.85 22.66 -18.38
CA ARG A 99 11.69 23.12 -17.64
C ARG A 99 10.91 24.11 -18.49
N GLU A 100 9.60 23.94 -18.52
CA GLU A 100 8.68 24.85 -19.18
C GLU A 100 7.67 25.36 -18.15
N HIS A 101 7.64 26.68 -17.97
CA HIS A 101 6.68 27.33 -17.10
C HIS A 101 5.35 27.49 -17.83
N ARG A 102 4.24 27.18 -17.16
CA ARG A 102 2.90 27.38 -17.69
C ARG A 102 2.27 28.66 -17.11
N PRO A 103 1.35 29.31 -17.84
CA PRO A 103 0.65 30.51 -17.36
C PRO A 103 -0.18 30.31 -16.09
N ASP A 104 -0.58 29.07 -15.79
CA ASP A 104 -1.31 28.68 -14.58
C ASP A 104 -0.40 28.51 -13.35
N GLY A 105 0.91 28.75 -13.51
CA GLY A 105 1.91 28.60 -12.47
C GLY A 105 2.49 27.18 -12.35
N SER A 106 1.93 26.19 -13.01
CA SER A 106 2.54 24.86 -13.04
C SER A 106 3.83 24.85 -13.86
N SER A 107 4.64 23.82 -13.67
CA SER A 107 5.84 23.59 -14.49
C SER A 107 5.82 22.19 -15.08
N VAL A 108 6.30 22.06 -16.31
CA VAL A 108 6.60 20.78 -16.94
C VAL A 108 8.11 20.57 -16.90
N LEU A 109 8.53 19.49 -16.26
CA LEU A 109 9.91 19.04 -16.21
C LEU A 109 10.13 17.98 -17.28
N GLY A 110 11.20 18.12 -18.05
CA GLY A 110 11.73 17.09 -18.94
C GLY A 110 13.07 16.61 -18.41
N PHE A 111 13.20 15.31 -18.15
CA PHE A 111 14.42 14.73 -17.59
C PHE A 111 14.76 13.37 -18.19
N GLU A 112 16.04 13.02 -18.12
CA GLU A 112 16.54 11.69 -18.43
C GLU A 112 16.63 10.85 -17.15
N ALA A 113 16.36 9.56 -17.27
CA ALA A 113 16.59 8.60 -16.20
C ALA A 113 17.80 7.73 -16.55
N ALA A 114 18.68 7.49 -15.57
CA ALA A 114 19.87 6.65 -15.74
C ALA A 114 19.52 5.19 -16.09
N THR A 115 18.28 4.77 -15.81
CA THR A 115 17.73 3.47 -16.21
C THR A 115 16.33 3.66 -16.80
N GLU A 116 15.91 2.71 -17.64
CA GLU A 116 14.55 2.67 -18.16
C GLU A 116 13.51 2.69 -17.03
N LEU A 117 12.61 3.66 -17.07
CA LEU A 117 11.54 3.86 -16.10
C LEU A 117 10.20 3.44 -16.70
N ALA A 118 9.68 2.27 -16.34
CA ALA A 118 8.33 1.89 -16.76
C ALA A 118 7.29 2.68 -15.95
N PHE A 119 6.38 3.38 -16.62
CA PHE A 119 5.26 4.09 -15.99
C PHE A 119 4.06 4.20 -16.94
N THR A 120 2.87 4.41 -16.36
CA THR A 120 1.64 4.79 -17.03
C THR A 120 1.41 6.29 -16.84
N VAL A 121 0.96 6.97 -17.89
CA VAL A 121 0.59 8.40 -17.82
C VAL A 121 -0.41 8.62 -16.70
N GLY A 122 -0.16 9.64 -15.87
CA GLY A 122 -0.95 10.00 -14.70
C GLY A 122 -0.38 9.50 -13.38
N GLN A 123 0.52 8.50 -13.38
CA GLN A 123 1.17 8.05 -12.14
C GLN A 123 1.96 9.18 -11.47
N SER A 124 1.98 9.19 -10.15
CA SER A 124 2.79 10.13 -9.38
C SER A 124 4.19 9.56 -9.09
N ALA A 125 5.13 10.45 -8.83
CA ALA A 125 6.48 10.12 -8.38
C ALA A 125 7.01 11.22 -7.45
N GLN A 126 8.07 10.94 -6.71
CA GLN A 126 8.71 11.91 -5.81
C GLN A 126 10.13 12.21 -6.28
N LEU A 127 10.41 13.49 -6.49
CA LEU A 127 11.76 14.02 -6.76
C LEU A 127 12.39 14.43 -5.43
N PHE A 128 13.60 13.99 -5.14
CA PHE A 128 14.30 14.34 -3.92
C PHE A 128 15.82 14.19 -4.10
N ASP A 129 16.58 14.58 -3.09
CA ASP A 129 18.04 14.76 -3.14
C ASP A 129 18.47 15.78 -4.22
N GLY A 130 19.73 16.23 -4.19
CA GLY A 130 20.23 17.24 -5.14
C GLY A 130 19.59 18.62 -4.90
N PRO A 131 18.93 19.24 -5.89
CA PRO A 131 18.35 20.58 -5.75
C PRO A 131 17.16 20.62 -4.76
N PHE A 132 16.57 19.48 -4.39
CA PHE A 132 15.36 19.44 -3.56
C PHE A 132 15.68 19.42 -2.05
N SER A 133 15.17 20.42 -1.30
CA SER A 133 15.27 20.46 0.16
C SER A 133 14.33 19.46 0.87
N SER A 134 13.26 19.07 0.18
CA SER A 134 12.26 18.10 0.61
C SER A 134 11.70 17.37 -0.60
N PRO A 135 11.17 16.15 -0.46
CA PRO A 135 10.58 15.44 -1.59
C PRO A 135 9.45 16.24 -2.24
N VAL A 136 9.51 16.38 -3.57
CA VAL A 136 8.51 17.06 -4.40
C VAL A 136 7.74 16.02 -5.19
N THR A 137 6.42 15.99 -5.01
CA THR A 137 5.55 15.11 -5.78
C THR A 137 5.28 15.68 -7.17
N VAL A 138 5.44 14.84 -8.18
CA VAL A 138 5.15 15.18 -9.59
C VAL A 138 4.25 14.14 -10.22
N ARG A 139 3.52 14.52 -11.26
CA ARG A 139 2.71 13.62 -12.09
C ARG A 139 3.44 13.32 -13.39
N LEU A 140 3.69 12.06 -13.70
CA LEU A 140 4.31 11.64 -14.96
C LEU A 140 3.28 11.79 -16.09
N THR A 141 3.58 12.63 -17.08
CA THR A 141 2.62 13.03 -18.14
C THR A 141 2.92 12.38 -19.49
N GLY A 142 4.10 11.81 -19.69
CA GLY A 142 4.43 11.12 -20.92
C GLY A 142 5.93 11.08 -21.20
N ARG A 143 6.28 10.70 -22.42
CA ARG A 143 7.64 10.74 -22.95
C ARG A 143 7.64 11.61 -24.20
N ASP A 144 8.61 12.51 -24.30
CA ASP A 144 8.84 13.27 -25.52
C ASP A 144 9.41 12.33 -26.58
N GLU A 145 8.67 12.06 -27.66
CA GLU A 145 9.10 11.12 -28.70
C GLU A 145 10.34 11.58 -29.48
N ALA A 146 10.59 12.90 -29.55
CA ALA A 146 11.73 13.43 -30.30
C ALA A 146 13.04 13.34 -29.52
N GLN A 147 12.97 13.41 -28.19
CA GLN A 147 14.15 13.49 -27.30
C GLN A 147 14.25 12.31 -26.30
N GLY A 148 13.22 11.47 -26.19
CA GLY A 148 13.17 10.36 -25.23
C GLY A 148 12.98 10.79 -23.77
N LEU A 149 12.82 12.09 -23.50
CA LEU A 149 12.73 12.65 -22.15
C LEU A 149 11.44 12.22 -21.46
N ILE A 150 11.55 11.88 -20.17
CA ILE A 150 10.39 11.69 -19.32
C ILE A 150 9.83 13.06 -18.99
N GLN A 151 8.52 13.24 -19.18
CA GLN A 151 7.80 14.45 -18.84
C GLN A 151 7.06 14.28 -17.53
N ALA A 152 7.19 15.25 -16.64
CA ALA A 152 6.42 15.31 -15.41
C ALA A 152 5.90 16.72 -15.14
N GLU A 153 4.68 16.81 -14.62
CA GLU A 153 4.04 18.06 -14.23
C GLU A 153 4.11 18.24 -12.72
N VAL A 154 4.40 19.47 -12.30
CA VAL A 154 4.44 19.87 -10.89
C VAL A 154 3.62 21.14 -10.69
N ALA A 155 2.83 21.15 -9.61
CA ALA A 155 1.99 22.29 -9.25
C ALA A 155 2.83 23.50 -8.79
N HIS A 156 2.24 24.69 -8.89
CA HIS A 156 2.83 25.95 -8.41
C HIS A 156 3.15 25.87 -6.90
N ASP A 157 4.17 26.61 -6.44
CA ASP A 157 4.67 26.70 -5.05
C ASP A 157 5.32 25.45 -4.42
N VAL A 158 5.36 24.30 -5.10
CA VAL A 158 5.97 23.07 -4.54
C VAL A 158 7.47 22.96 -4.86
N LEU A 159 7.93 23.62 -5.92
CA LEU A 159 9.35 23.66 -6.28
C LEU A 159 10.10 24.70 -5.43
N PRO A 160 11.20 24.35 -4.74
CA PRO A 160 11.97 25.33 -3.97
C PRO A 160 12.54 26.42 -4.90
N GLN A 161 12.23 27.70 -4.67
CA GLN A 161 12.67 28.80 -5.55
C GLN A 161 14.19 28.85 -5.76
N ALA A 162 14.97 28.57 -4.70
CA ALA A 162 16.44 28.57 -4.75
C ALA A 162 17.02 27.44 -5.61
N ALA A 163 16.23 26.38 -5.80
CA ALA A 163 16.60 25.20 -6.53
C ALA A 163 16.12 25.23 -7.97
N PHE A 164 15.48 26.33 -8.42
CA PHE A 164 14.69 26.45 -9.65
C PHE A 164 14.69 27.87 -10.26
N SER A 165 15.83 28.59 -10.23
CA SER A 165 15.97 29.88 -10.92
C SER A 165 16.10 29.70 -12.44
N ASP A 166 15.64 30.68 -13.23
CA ASP A 166 15.59 30.60 -14.70
C ASP A 166 16.96 30.36 -15.37
N ASP A 167 18.05 30.71 -14.68
CA ASP A 167 19.42 30.65 -15.20
C ASP A 167 20.22 29.41 -14.78
N ALA A 168 19.74 28.62 -13.82
CA ALA A 168 20.52 27.52 -13.24
C ALA A 168 19.65 26.28 -13.14
N LEU A 169 19.98 25.19 -13.87
CA LEU A 169 19.65 23.77 -13.56
C LEU A 169 19.76 22.82 -14.74
N PHE A 170 20.08 23.29 -15.95
CA PHE A 170 20.37 22.35 -17.03
C PHE A 170 21.49 21.39 -16.57
N GLY A 171 21.21 20.09 -16.54
CA GLY A 171 22.14 19.06 -16.09
C GLY A 171 22.14 18.76 -14.58
N ALA A 172 21.15 19.24 -13.82
CA ALA A 172 21.08 18.94 -12.39
C ALA A 172 20.62 17.50 -12.11
N ASP A 173 21.38 16.80 -11.28
CA ASP A 173 21.07 15.45 -10.83
C ASP A 173 20.07 15.45 -9.66
N PHE A 174 19.15 14.51 -9.69
CA PHE A 174 18.22 14.23 -8.60
C PHE A 174 17.81 12.76 -8.59
N GLN A 175 17.12 12.35 -7.54
CA GLN A 175 16.56 11.00 -7.42
C GLN A 175 15.05 11.02 -7.58
N LEU A 176 14.55 10.05 -8.33
CA LEU A 176 13.14 9.76 -8.51
C LEU A 176 12.76 8.51 -7.72
N ARG A 177 11.78 8.63 -6.84
CA ARG A 177 11.11 7.50 -6.17
C ARG A 177 9.74 7.28 -6.80
N GLY A 178 9.41 6.03 -7.12
CA GLY A 178 8.21 5.66 -7.89
C GLY A 178 8.55 5.07 -9.26
N PRO A 179 7.59 5.03 -10.21
CA PRO A 179 6.24 5.60 -10.12
C PRO A 179 5.35 4.88 -9.10
N PHE A 180 4.49 5.65 -8.42
CA PHE A 180 3.44 5.11 -7.56
C PHE A 180 2.22 4.72 -8.40
N PRO A 181 1.43 3.72 -7.99
CA PRO A 181 0.18 3.39 -8.68
C PRO A 181 -0.76 4.59 -8.78
N LEU A 182 -1.50 4.67 -9.89
CA LEU A 182 -2.53 5.69 -10.08
C LEU A 182 -3.61 5.49 -9.01
N GLU A 183 -3.87 6.51 -8.20
CA GLU A 183 -5.09 6.53 -7.40
C GLU A 183 -6.28 6.60 -8.36
N PRO A 184 -7.31 5.75 -8.22
CA PRO A 184 -8.54 5.94 -8.97
C PRO A 184 -9.12 7.33 -8.65
N GLU A 185 -9.47 8.13 -9.66
CA GLU A 185 -10.05 9.46 -9.42
C GLU A 185 -11.36 9.36 -8.63
N ASP A 186 -12.17 8.36 -8.97
CA ASP A 186 -13.46 8.08 -8.36
C ASP A 186 -13.44 6.81 -7.48
N GLU A 187 -14.38 6.73 -6.55
CA GLU A 187 -14.67 5.49 -5.81
C GLU A 187 -15.41 4.52 -6.73
N ALA A 188 -15.10 3.23 -6.66
CA ALA A 188 -15.74 2.22 -7.49
C ALA A 188 -17.27 2.25 -7.32
N LEU A 189 -17.98 2.16 -8.44
CA LEU A 189 -19.42 1.95 -8.44
C LEU A 189 -19.75 0.61 -7.79
N LEU A 190 -20.98 0.45 -7.29
CA LEU A 190 -21.41 -0.87 -6.84
C LEU A 190 -21.44 -1.83 -8.04
N PRO A 191 -21.02 -3.10 -7.86
CA PRO A 191 -21.12 -4.10 -8.91
C PRO A 191 -22.59 -4.39 -9.25
N GLU A 192 -22.83 -4.96 -10.43
CA GLU A 192 -24.15 -5.47 -10.81
C GLU A 192 -24.63 -6.53 -9.79
N PRO A 193 -25.87 -6.41 -9.26
CA PRO A 193 -26.40 -7.37 -8.30
C PRO A 193 -26.46 -8.81 -8.83
N ASP A 194 -26.30 -9.77 -7.92
CA ASP A 194 -26.37 -11.21 -8.20
C ASP A 194 -27.23 -11.91 -7.14
N LEU A 195 -28.55 -11.77 -7.28
CA LEU A 195 -29.52 -12.36 -6.35
C LEU A 195 -29.47 -13.91 -6.37
N ALA A 196 -29.06 -14.49 -7.51
CA ALA A 196 -28.90 -15.93 -7.63
C ALA A 196 -27.75 -16.42 -6.75
N LEU A 197 -26.61 -15.73 -6.74
CA LEU A 197 -25.52 -16.02 -5.81
C LEU A 197 -25.96 -15.88 -4.35
N TRP A 198 -26.73 -14.84 -4.01
CA TRP A 198 -27.25 -14.69 -2.64
C TRP A 198 -28.11 -15.88 -2.21
N GLN A 199 -28.97 -16.39 -3.09
CA GLN A 199 -29.77 -17.59 -2.85
C GLN A 199 -28.89 -18.84 -2.72
N LEU A 200 -27.88 -19.00 -3.59
CA LEU A 200 -26.90 -20.07 -3.53
C LEU A 200 -26.09 -20.05 -2.23
N LEU A 201 -25.84 -18.87 -1.65
CA LEU A 201 -25.20 -18.67 -0.35
C LEU A 201 -26.19 -18.78 0.83
N GLU A 202 -27.26 -19.55 0.63
CA GLU A 202 -28.33 -19.81 1.60
C GLU A 202 -28.98 -18.54 2.15
N HIS A 203 -29.25 -17.57 1.27
CA HIS A 203 -29.85 -16.29 1.66
C HIS A 203 -29.02 -15.58 2.74
N GLY A 204 -27.69 -15.68 2.64
CA GLY A 204 -26.74 -15.03 3.53
C GLY A 204 -26.28 -15.88 4.72
N ARG A 205 -26.92 -17.00 5.04
CA ARG A 205 -26.48 -17.83 6.20
C ARG A 205 -25.04 -18.31 6.05
N LEU A 206 -24.64 -18.73 4.85
CA LEU A 206 -23.26 -19.12 4.57
C LEU A 206 -22.32 -17.91 4.63
N VAL A 207 -22.76 -16.73 4.18
CA VAL A 207 -21.97 -15.48 4.28
C VAL A 207 -21.61 -15.20 5.73
N ARG A 208 -22.60 -15.21 6.63
CA ARG A 208 -22.38 -14.96 8.06
C ARG A 208 -21.38 -15.94 8.68
N ARG A 209 -21.56 -17.24 8.47
CA ARG A 209 -20.66 -18.29 9.01
C ARG A 209 -19.23 -18.17 8.48
N VAL A 210 -19.08 -17.87 7.19
CA VAL A 210 -17.76 -17.65 6.57
C VAL A 210 -17.08 -16.44 7.19
N LEU A 211 -17.80 -15.32 7.36
CA LEU A 211 -17.24 -14.11 7.98
C LEU A 211 -16.81 -14.36 9.42
N GLU A 212 -17.58 -15.11 10.22
CA GLU A 212 -17.19 -15.50 11.58
C GLU A 212 -15.87 -16.30 11.59
N ALA A 213 -15.76 -17.33 10.74
CA ALA A 213 -14.54 -18.13 10.63
C ALA A 213 -13.36 -17.32 10.07
N PHE A 214 -13.61 -16.42 9.12
CA PHE A 214 -12.61 -15.55 8.52
C PHE A 214 -12.05 -14.56 9.53
N TYR A 215 -12.90 -13.84 10.28
CA TYR A 215 -12.43 -12.85 11.23
C TYR A 215 -11.74 -13.47 12.45
N GLN A 216 -12.09 -14.68 12.86
CA GLN A 216 -11.28 -15.42 13.84
C GLN A 216 -9.83 -15.58 13.38
N LYS A 217 -9.61 -15.85 12.08
CA LYS A 217 -8.25 -15.92 11.51
C LYS A 217 -7.60 -14.55 11.44
N VAL A 218 -8.34 -13.52 11.02
CA VAL A 218 -7.85 -12.13 10.94
C VAL A 218 -7.37 -11.62 12.30
N TYR A 219 -8.13 -11.82 13.37
CA TYR A 219 -7.77 -11.38 14.72
C TYR A 219 -6.63 -12.20 15.34
N ALA A 220 -6.38 -13.41 14.82
CA ALA A 220 -5.23 -14.22 15.20
C ALA A 220 -3.98 -13.94 14.33
N ASP A 221 -4.12 -13.17 13.25
CA ASP A 221 -3.05 -12.93 12.28
C ASP A 221 -2.23 -11.67 12.64
N PRO A 222 -0.92 -11.79 12.90
CA PRO A 222 -0.09 -10.65 13.30
C PRO A 222 0.01 -9.51 12.27
N LEU A 223 -0.21 -9.79 10.98
CA LEU A 223 -0.16 -8.78 9.92
C LEU A 223 -1.47 -7.99 9.81
N LEU A 224 -2.59 -8.59 10.21
CA LEU A 224 -3.92 -7.98 10.07
C LEU A 224 -4.51 -7.46 11.38
N GLN A 225 -4.27 -8.14 12.50
CA GLN A 225 -4.81 -7.78 13.81
C GLN A 225 -4.59 -6.29 14.20
N PRO A 226 -3.45 -5.65 13.91
CA PRO A 226 -3.22 -4.23 14.25
C PRO A 226 -4.26 -3.27 13.65
N PHE A 227 -4.90 -3.61 12.54
CA PHE A 227 -5.95 -2.79 11.93
C PHE A 227 -7.28 -2.83 12.71
N PHE A 228 -7.41 -3.71 13.71
CA PHE A 228 -8.68 -3.99 14.40
C PHE A 228 -8.63 -3.78 15.92
N GLU A 229 -7.56 -3.23 16.49
CA GLU A 229 -7.37 -3.10 17.95
C GLU A 229 -8.55 -2.46 18.71
N ARG A 230 -9.24 -1.51 18.09
CA ARG A 230 -10.39 -0.79 18.69
C ARG A 230 -11.74 -1.14 18.04
N VAL A 231 -11.80 -2.22 17.26
CA VAL A 231 -13.00 -2.67 16.56
C VAL A 231 -13.37 -4.05 17.07
N SER A 232 -14.61 -4.26 17.50
CA SER A 232 -15.06 -5.59 17.89
C SER A 232 -15.28 -6.48 16.66
N MET A 233 -14.96 -7.76 16.79
CA MET A 233 -15.13 -8.74 15.72
C MET A 233 -16.58 -8.79 15.20
N GLU A 234 -17.57 -8.75 16.10
CA GLU A 234 -18.99 -8.71 15.73
C GLU A 234 -19.34 -7.48 14.88
N ARG A 235 -18.77 -6.32 15.21
CA ARG A 235 -19.02 -5.07 14.47
C ARG A 235 -18.49 -5.15 13.04
N VAL A 236 -17.28 -5.69 12.84
CA VAL A 236 -16.70 -5.79 11.50
C VAL A 236 -17.39 -6.87 10.67
N ILE A 237 -17.76 -8.02 11.27
CA ILE A 237 -18.57 -9.06 10.62
C ILE A 237 -19.90 -8.45 10.15
N GLY A 238 -20.62 -7.76 11.03
CA GLY A 238 -21.91 -7.16 10.71
C GLY A 238 -21.83 -6.15 9.57
N LYS A 239 -20.80 -5.29 9.56
CA LYS A 239 -20.57 -4.33 8.48
C LYS A 239 -20.26 -5.01 7.14
N GLN A 240 -19.36 -5.97 7.12
CA GLN A 240 -19.01 -6.66 5.87
C GLN A 240 -20.20 -7.48 5.34
N TYR A 241 -20.97 -8.09 6.24
CA TYR A 241 -22.18 -8.83 5.87
C TYR A 241 -23.21 -7.94 5.18
N SER A 242 -23.58 -6.80 5.78
CA SER A 242 -24.57 -5.90 5.19
C SER A 242 -24.08 -5.26 3.89
N PHE A 243 -22.77 -4.99 3.77
CA PHE A 243 -22.18 -4.52 2.52
C PHE A 243 -22.28 -5.55 1.40
N LEU A 244 -21.93 -6.81 1.66
CA LEU A 244 -22.05 -7.90 0.70
C LEU A 244 -23.51 -8.19 0.34
N MET A 245 -24.42 -8.15 1.32
CA MET A 245 -25.86 -8.27 1.09
C MET A 245 -26.33 -7.18 0.11
N GLN A 246 -26.02 -5.91 0.36
CA GLN A 246 -26.36 -4.82 -0.55
C GLN A 246 -25.79 -5.04 -1.95
N CYS A 247 -24.53 -5.46 -2.06
CA CYS A 247 -23.92 -5.71 -3.37
C CYS A 247 -24.59 -6.87 -4.12
N MET A 248 -24.94 -7.96 -3.42
CA MET A 248 -25.50 -9.15 -4.06
C MET A 248 -27.01 -9.03 -4.33
N THR A 249 -27.78 -8.39 -3.44
CA THR A 249 -29.24 -8.26 -3.60
C THR A 249 -29.66 -6.98 -4.31
N GLY A 250 -28.83 -5.94 -4.27
CA GLY A 250 -29.17 -4.60 -4.73
C GLY A 250 -29.97 -3.77 -3.71
N ASP A 251 -30.29 -4.34 -2.54
CA ASP A 251 -31.04 -3.62 -1.52
C ASP A 251 -30.15 -2.61 -0.80
N ASN A 252 -30.69 -1.42 -0.51
CA ASN A 252 -29.98 -0.39 0.23
C ASN A 252 -30.04 -0.66 1.74
N VAL A 253 -29.19 -1.56 2.23
CA VAL A 253 -29.16 -2.03 3.63
C VAL A 253 -27.86 -1.72 4.36
N TYR A 254 -26.82 -1.30 3.64
CA TYR A 254 -25.52 -1.00 4.24
C TYR A 254 -25.47 0.45 4.70
N ILE A 255 -25.23 0.64 6.01
CA ILE A 255 -25.00 1.96 6.61
C ILE A 255 -23.54 2.01 7.06
N GLY A 256 -22.71 2.67 6.27
CA GLY A 256 -21.28 2.80 6.53
C GLY A 256 -20.53 3.45 5.39
N GLU A 257 -19.20 3.49 5.53
CA GLU A 257 -18.31 4.00 4.50
C GLU A 257 -18.04 2.91 3.45
N ARG A 258 -18.05 3.29 2.18
CA ARG A 258 -17.61 2.42 1.09
C ARG A 258 -16.10 2.13 1.19
N PRO A 259 -15.58 1.08 0.51
CA PRO A 259 -14.24 0.58 0.73
C PRO A 259 -13.12 1.63 0.65
N LYS A 260 -13.19 2.58 -0.28
CA LYS A 260 -12.17 3.63 -0.42
C LYS A 260 -12.06 4.44 0.87
N ASN A 261 -13.17 4.99 1.34
CA ASN A 261 -13.18 5.75 2.60
C ASN A 261 -12.91 4.87 3.82
N ALA A 262 -13.50 3.68 3.91
CA ALA A 262 -13.31 2.80 5.07
C ALA A 262 -11.83 2.41 5.26
N HIS A 263 -11.07 2.32 4.17
CA HIS A 263 -9.65 1.93 4.20
C HIS A 263 -8.68 3.09 4.00
N HIS A 264 -9.13 4.34 4.08
CA HIS A 264 -8.35 5.49 3.60
C HIS A 264 -6.96 5.65 4.21
N TRP A 265 -6.83 5.37 5.50
CA TRP A 265 -5.60 5.48 6.26
C TRP A 265 -4.70 4.24 6.17
N MET A 266 -5.25 3.10 5.74
CA MET A 266 -4.55 1.81 5.76
C MET A 266 -3.69 1.64 4.50
N VAL A 267 -2.37 1.55 4.66
CA VAL A 267 -1.47 1.15 3.56
C VAL A 267 -1.59 -0.35 3.37
N ILE A 268 -2.43 -0.77 2.43
CA ILE A 268 -2.70 -2.17 2.12
C ILE A 268 -2.01 -2.48 0.79
N PRO A 269 -0.76 -2.97 0.79
CA PRO A 269 -0.13 -3.40 -0.45
C PRO A 269 -0.85 -4.63 -1.00
N ASP A 270 -0.68 -4.88 -2.30
CA ASP A 270 -1.30 -6.01 -2.99
C ASP A 270 -1.05 -7.35 -2.27
N THR A 271 0.16 -7.55 -1.76
CA THR A 271 0.53 -8.74 -0.99
C THR A 271 -0.29 -8.96 0.29
N LEU A 272 -0.66 -7.87 0.98
CA LEU A 272 -1.47 -7.94 2.21
C LEU A 272 -2.94 -8.23 1.84
N PHE A 273 -3.42 -7.64 0.75
CA PHE A 273 -4.74 -7.95 0.21
C PHE A 273 -4.84 -9.42 -0.20
N GLU A 274 -3.84 -9.94 -0.94
CA GLU A 274 -3.76 -11.35 -1.31
C GLU A 274 -3.70 -12.27 -0.09
N HIS A 275 -2.99 -11.87 0.96
CA HIS A 275 -2.96 -12.63 2.22
C HIS A 275 -4.34 -12.73 2.86
N ARG A 276 -5.04 -11.61 2.92
CA ARG A 276 -6.44 -11.56 3.34
C ARG A 276 -7.33 -12.44 2.46
N GLN A 277 -7.16 -12.42 1.13
CA GLN A 277 -7.92 -13.27 0.20
C GLN A 277 -7.69 -14.76 0.47
N ARG A 278 -6.46 -15.18 0.79
CA ARG A 278 -6.16 -16.58 1.15
C ARG A 278 -6.86 -17.01 2.44
N LEU A 279 -6.89 -16.15 3.46
CA LEU A 279 -7.61 -16.43 4.70
C LEU A 279 -9.12 -16.54 4.45
N MET A 280 -9.69 -15.69 3.59
CA MET A 280 -11.09 -15.77 3.18
C MET A 280 -11.37 -17.09 2.44
N ALA A 281 -10.59 -17.43 1.43
CA ALA A 281 -10.73 -18.69 0.70
C ALA A 281 -10.55 -19.93 1.58
N GLN A 282 -9.71 -19.85 2.62
CA GLN A 282 -9.62 -20.90 3.64
C GLN A 282 -10.91 -20.99 4.45
N ALA A 283 -11.44 -19.88 4.98
CA ALA A 283 -12.68 -19.85 5.74
C ALA A 283 -13.88 -20.36 4.92
N GLN A 284 -13.96 -19.97 3.64
CA GLN A 284 -14.98 -20.47 2.71
C GLN A 284 -14.94 -21.99 2.55
N ARG A 285 -13.75 -22.58 2.34
CA ARG A 285 -13.58 -24.03 2.24
C ARG A 285 -13.95 -24.75 3.54
N GLU A 286 -13.54 -24.22 4.68
CA GLU A 286 -13.88 -24.78 5.99
C GLU A 286 -15.39 -24.76 6.28
N GLN A 287 -16.12 -23.80 5.72
CA GLN A 287 -17.60 -23.76 5.79
C GLN A 287 -18.30 -24.56 4.68
N GLY A 288 -17.54 -25.22 3.79
CA GLY A 288 -18.08 -26.13 2.78
C GLY A 288 -18.61 -25.46 1.51
N LEU A 289 -18.17 -24.24 1.18
CA LEU A 289 -18.58 -23.59 -0.07
C LEU A 289 -18.01 -24.33 -1.29
N THR A 290 -18.82 -24.43 -2.34
CA THR A 290 -18.40 -24.99 -3.63
C THR A 290 -17.46 -24.03 -4.38
N PRO A 291 -16.65 -24.53 -5.35
CA PRO A 291 -15.82 -23.66 -6.17
C PRO A 291 -16.59 -22.55 -6.90
N GLU A 292 -17.82 -22.84 -7.31
CA GLU A 292 -18.72 -21.87 -7.96
C GLU A 292 -19.14 -20.75 -6.99
N GLN A 293 -19.58 -21.11 -5.78
CA GLN A 293 -19.94 -20.14 -4.73
C GLN A 293 -18.74 -19.25 -4.35
N MET A 294 -17.56 -19.86 -4.20
CA MET A 294 -16.32 -19.15 -3.88
C MET A 294 -15.93 -18.16 -4.99
N ALA A 295 -15.97 -18.60 -6.26
CA ALA A 295 -15.65 -17.74 -7.40
C ALA A 295 -16.66 -16.58 -7.53
N GLY A 296 -17.95 -16.87 -7.35
CA GLY A 296 -19.01 -15.85 -7.34
C GLY A 296 -18.78 -14.79 -6.26
N TRP A 297 -18.47 -15.21 -5.02
CA TRP A 297 -18.14 -14.28 -3.94
C TRP A 297 -16.88 -13.48 -4.25
N SER A 298 -15.80 -14.14 -4.67
CA SER A 298 -14.51 -13.50 -4.90
C SER A 298 -14.60 -12.33 -5.89
N ARG A 299 -15.52 -12.40 -6.87
CA ARG A 299 -15.78 -11.30 -7.81
C ARG A 299 -16.18 -10.01 -7.11
N PHE A 300 -17.01 -10.09 -6.06
CA PHE A 300 -17.44 -8.91 -5.29
C PHE A 300 -16.30 -8.31 -4.47
N GLU A 301 -15.39 -9.14 -3.93
CA GLU A 301 -14.24 -8.64 -3.18
C GLU A 301 -13.18 -8.02 -4.11
N GLU A 302 -12.94 -8.67 -5.25
CA GLU A 302 -11.98 -8.22 -6.26
C GLU A 302 -12.41 -6.90 -6.93
N HIS A 303 -13.71 -6.70 -7.11
CA HIS A 303 -14.28 -5.46 -7.66
C HIS A 303 -13.79 -4.20 -6.93
N PHE A 304 -13.56 -4.28 -5.62
CA PHE A 304 -13.11 -3.16 -4.80
C PHE A 304 -11.59 -3.15 -4.58
N ARG A 305 -10.79 -3.96 -5.28
CA ARG A 305 -9.32 -3.99 -5.11
C ARG A 305 -8.71 -2.60 -5.27
N ALA A 306 -9.09 -1.86 -6.32
CA ALA A 306 -8.58 -0.52 -6.59
C ALA A 306 -8.94 0.50 -5.49
N ASP A 307 -10.02 0.26 -4.76
CA ASP A 307 -10.50 1.05 -3.63
C ASP A 307 -9.93 0.58 -2.28
N ILE A 308 -9.02 -0.40 -2.26
CA ILE A 308 -8.40 -0.89 -1.03
C ILE A 308 -6.86 -0.88 -1.14
N VAL A 309 -6.33 -1.41 -2.24
CA VAL A 309 -4.89 -1.63 -2.45
C VAL A 309 -4.18 -0.33 -2.78
N LYS A 310 -3.21 0.04 -1.95
CA LYS A 310 -2.40 1.26 -2.09
C LYS A 310 -1.10 1.18 -1.32
N HIS A 311 -0.12 1.99 -1.74
CA HIS A 311 1.21 2.08 -1.13
C HIS A 311 1.40 3.33 -0.26
N ALA A 312 0.38 4.20 -0.20
CA ALA A 312 0.29 5.35 0.68
C ALA A 312 -1.17 5.55 1.09
N PRO A 313 -1.48 6.18 2.23
CA PRO A 313 -2.84 6.57 2.58
C PRO A 313 -3.41 7.56 1.55
N TRP A 314 -4.70 7.48 1.25
CA TRP A 314 -5.40 8.53 0.50
C TRP A 314 -6.26 9.37 1.45
N PRO A 315 -6.61 10.61 1.07
CA PRO A 315 -7.47 11.45 1.89
C PRO A 315 -8.87 10.84 2.04
N ARG A 316 -9.46 10.99 3.22
CA ARG A 316 -10.88 10.68 3.43
C ARG A 316 -11.72 11.75 2.73
N ARG A 317 -12.78 11.36 2.02
CA ARG A 317 -13.64 12.30 1.27
C ARG A 317 -15.09 12.22 1.72
N MET A 318 -15.79 13.35 1.78
CA MET A 318 -17.23 13.43 2.02
C MET A 318 -17.85 14.35 0.97
N GLY A 319 -18.44 13.73 -0.07
CA GLY A 319 -18.72 14.44 -1.32
C GLY A 319 -17.42 14.95 -1.94
N ASP A 320 -17.40 16.22 -2.34
CA ASP A 320 -16.22 16.85 -2.94
C ASP A 320 -15.19 17.33 -1.90
N GLN A 321 -15.50 17.25 -0.61
CA GLN A 321 -14.64 17.76 0.45
C GLN A 321 -13.65 16.70 0.96
N ILE A 322 -12.40 17.12 1.15
CA ILE A 322 -11.38 16.31 1.82
C ILE A 322 -11.48 16.53 3.33
N ILE A 323 -11.57 15.45 4.09
CA ILE A 323 -11.52 15.46 5.56
C ILE A 323 -10.10 15.12 5.99
N GLU A 324 -9.39 16.11 6.54
CA GLU A 324 -8.05 15.91 7.11
C GLU A 324 -8.17 15.31 8.53
N THR A 325 -7.97 13.99 8.63
CA THR A 325 -8.11 13.24 9.90
C THR A 325 -6.78 13.02 10.64
N GLU A 326 -5.63 13.28 10.01
CA GLU A 326 -4.28 13.19 10.60
C GLU A 326 -3.87 14.50 11.27
N ARG A 327 -4.77 15.12 12.01
CA ARG A 327 -4.48 16.30 12.83
C ARG A 327 -4.85 16.05 14.28
N TYR A 328 -4.23 16.84 15.13
CA TYR A 328 -4.57 16.92 16.52
C TYR A 328 -5.43 18.15 16.75
N ASP A 329 -6.43 18.01 17.60
CA ASP A 329 -7.25 19.11 18.07
C ASP A 329 -7.22 19.15 19.60
N SER A 330 -7.72 20.22 20.20
CA SER A 330 -7.76 20.39 21.64
C SER A 330 -9.19 20.59 22.14
N VAL A 331 -9.51 19.95 23.26
CA VAL A 331 -10.81 20.09 23.92
C VAL A 331 -10.62 20.20 25.43
N THR A 332 -11.46 21.00 26.09
CA THR A 332 -11.55 20.99 27.56
C THR A 332 -12.53 19.91 27.97
N LEU A 333 -12.06 18.97 28.80
CA LEU A 333 -12.86 17.83 29.22
C LEU A 333 -13.97 18.25 30.20
N ASP A 334 -15.20 17.83 29.94
CA ASP A 334 -16.31 18.01 30.90
C ASP A 334 -16.23 17.00 32.06
N GLU A 335 -15.68 15.81 31.80
CA GLU A 335 -15.49 14.72 32.77
C GLU A 335 -14.03 14.21 32.73
N GLY A 336 -13.55 13.66 33.86
CA GLY A 336 -12.19 13.13 33.93
C GLY A 336 -11.97 11.91 33.02
N THR A 337 -10.75 11.73 32.53
CA THR A 337 -10.35 10.58 31.69
C THR A 337 -8.93 10.12 32.03
N VAL A 338 -8.38 9.18 31.26
CA VAL A 338 -7.00 8.69 31.40
C VAL A 338 -6.21 9.03 30.14
N CYS A 339 -4.95 9.44 30.30
CA CYS A 339 -4.03 9.69 29.20
C CYS A 339 -3.67 8.38 28.49
N ASP A 340 -3.86 8.33 27.16
CA ASP A 340 -3.50 7.16 26.34
C ASP A 340 -1.98 6.93 26.25
N HIS A 341 -1.15 7.94 26.60
CA HIS A 341 0.31 7.86 26.47
C HIS A 341 1.02 7.43 27.75
N CYS A 342 0.64 7.97 28.90
CA CYS A 342 1.31 7.70 30.18
C CYS A 342 0.42 6.98 31.21
N GLY A 343 -0.87 6.77 30.90
CA GLY A 343 -1.82 6.14 31.82
C GLY A 343 -2.19 7.00 33.04
N ALA A 344 -1.74 8.25 33.11
CA ALA A 344 -2.10 9.15 34.21
C ALA A 344 -3.55 9.63 34.09
N GLU A 345 -4.20 9.82 35.24
CA GLU A 345 -5.52 10.43 35.32
C GLU A 345 -5.46 11.90 34.87
N ILE A 346 -6.48 12.31 34.11
CA ILE A 346 -6.69 13.67 33.64
C ILE A 346 -7.99 14.16 34.28
N ALA A 347 -7.90 15.20 35.09
CA ALA A 347 -9.06 15.76 35.77
C ALA A 347 -10.01 16.48 34.79
N ALA A 348 -11.31 16.48 35.11
CA ALA A 348 -12.30 17.33 34.45
C ALA A 348 -11.86 18.81 34.49
N GLY A 349 -12.18 19.56 33.43
CA GLY A 349 -11.74 20.94 33.23
C GLY A 349 -10.32 21.09 32.67
N SER A 350 -9.59 19.99 32.46
CA SER A 350 -8.29 20.02 31.79
C SER A 350 -8.47 20.15 30.28
N THR A 351 -7.73 21.05 29.65
CA THR A 351 -7.57 21.05 28.18
C THR A 351 -6.59 19.96 27.78
N VAL A 352 -7.04 19.10 26.87
CA VAL A 352 -6.26 17.98 26.34
C VAL A 352 -6.19 18.07 24.83
N ARG A 353 -5.10 17.61 24.25
CA ARG A 353 -4.93 17.42 22.83
C ARG A 353 -5.25 15.97 22.49
N PHE A 354 -6.04 15.77 21.45
CA PHE A 354 -6.41 14.44 20.98
C PHE A 354 -6.23 14.31 19.48
N HIS A 355 -5.93 13.11 19.01
CA HIS A 355 -5.78 12.82 17.60
C HIS A 355 -7.17 12.63 16.96
N LEU A 356 -7.53 13.42 15.95
CA LEU A 356 -8.87 13.42 15.34
C LEU A 356 -9.30 12.03 14.82
N ARG A 357 -8.38 11.26 14.23
CA ARG A 357 -8.65 9.87 13.82
C ARG A 357 -8.67 8.86 14.98
N LEU A 358 -7.60 8.80 15.78
CA LEU A 358 -7.44 7.73 16.77
C LEU A 358 -8.28 7.94 18.02
N GLY A 359 -8.72 9.18 18.28
CA GLY A 359 -9.35 9.59 19.53
C GLY A 359 -8.42 9.47 20.74
N GLN A 360 -7.12 9.23 20.52
CA GLN A 360 -6.14 9.13 21.60
C GLN A 360 -5.95 10.51 22.23
N VAL A 361 -6.05 10.56 23.55
CA VAL A 361 -5.98 11.76 24.36
C VAL A 361 -4.63 11.82 25.06
N GLY A 362 -3.90 12.93 24.87
CA GLY A 362 -2.70 13.26 25.62
C GLY A 362 -3.01 14.17 26.80
N CYS A 363 -2.35 13.95 27.93
CA CYS A 363 -2.40 14.91 29.04
C CYS A 363 -1.46 16.09 28.77
N PRO A 364 -1.68 17.25 29.42
CA PRO A 364 -0.83 18.44 29.27
C PRO A 364 0.67 18.20 29.53
N SER A 365 1.01 17.17 30.32
CA SER A 365 2.40 16.80 30.59
C SER A 365 3.04 16.02 29.44
N CYS A 366 2.28 15.18 28.74
CA CYS A 366 2.77 14.46 27.55
C CYS A 366 2.88 15.38 26.33
N GLU A 367 2.08 16.43 26.26
CA GLU A 367 2.12 17.41 25.16
C GLU A 367 3.33 18.35 25.21
N ARG A 368 3.96 18.50 26.39
CA ARG A 368 5.11 19.39 26.61
C ARG A 368 6.47 18.67 26.42
N GLY A 369 6.45 17.36 26.13
CA GLY A 369 7.62 16.48 26.06
C GLY A 369 8.13 16.24 24.66
#